data_AF-A0AAN9AXE2-F1
#
_entry.id   AF-A0AAN9AXE2-F1
#
_cell.length_a   1.000
_cell.length_b   1.000
_cell.length_c   1.000
_cell.angle_alpha   90.00
_cell.angle_beta   90.00
_cell.angle_gamma   90.00
#
_symmetry.space_group_name_H-M   'P 1'
#
loop_
_entity.id
_entity.type
_entity.pdbx_description
1 polymer ?
#
loop_
_entity_poly.entity_id
_entity_poly.type
_entity_poly.pdbx_seq_one_letter_code
_entity_poly.pdbx_strand_id
1 'polypeptide(L)'
;MLASLVKVVLFLVLSQFCRVSCNSTDVCSCKDHKHERLRARVRDTADRLVDMQKVVTDLRNGSSQQVDWLVDVRNELSQVRGQLLSIQGDYKQLKKTHAEENKKIQLRLAALETGLREKRCESGQKWFKPHYEPTVSAEHGKVIRKQTQHVQYASPFSSPPAVTAGVTRLDSFNHKQLRVYAAIDNRTVSGFDLSVEEWSDSNNFAAAVRWMACSA
;
A
#
# COMPACT_ATOMS: atom_id res chain seq x y z
N MET A 1 -12.85 65.78 -12.82
CA MET A 1 -13.05 67.20 -12.44
C MET A 1 -11.76 68.02 -12.50
N LEU A 2 -10.62 67.56 -11.96
CA LEU A 2 -9.35 68.32 -11.96
C LEU A 2 -8.81 68.68 -13.35
N ALA A 3 -8.88 67.78 -14.36
CA ALA A 3 -8.42 68.07 -15.71
C ALA A 3 -9.21 69.19 -16.43
N SER A 4 -10.51 69.32 -16.13
CA SER A 4 -11.34 70.42 -16.66
C SER A 4 -11.00 71.74 -15.99
N LEU A 5 -10.69 71.74 -14.69
CA LEU A 5 -10.25 72.92 -13.95
C LEU A 5 -8.90 73.45 -14.49
N VAL A 6 -7.95 72.58 -14.78
CA VAL A 6 -6.64 72.97 -15.33
C VAL A 6 -6.78 73.58 -16.73
N LYS A 7 -7.60 73.00 -17.61
CA LYS A 7 -7.86 73.55 -18.96
C LYS A 7 -8.52 74.93 -18.90
N VAL A 8 -9.49 75.13 -17.99
CA VAL A 8 -10.19 76.42 -17.84
C VAL A 8 -9.27 77.50 -17.30
N VAL A 9 -8.42 77.19 -16.31
CA VAL A 9 -7.44 78.15 -15.76
C VAL A 9 -6.39 78.52 -16.82
N LEU A 10 -5.92 77.55 -17.62
CA LEU A 10 -4.96 77.80 -18.70
C LEU A 10 -5.54 78.71 -19.80
N PHE A 11 -6.81 78.50 -20.14
CA PHE A 11 -7.53 79.31 -21.14
C PHE A 11 -7.77 80.75 -20.64
N LEU A 12 -8.11 80.92 -19.36
CA LEU A 12 -8.32 82.24 -18.75
C LEU A 12 -7.03 83.04 -18.61
N VAL A 13 -5.89 82.39 -18.34
CA VAL A 13 -4.59 83.06 -18.26
C VAL A 13 -4.07 83.48 -19.66
N LEU A 14 -4.42 82.74 -20.71
CA LEU A 14 -4.02 83.06 -22.08
C LEU A 14 -4.91 84.12 -22.75
N SER A 15 -6.18 84.25 -22.34
CA SER A 15 -7.14 85.18 -22.97
C SER A 15 -7.00 86.65 -22.54
N GLN A 16 -6.30 86.96 -21.45
CA GLN A 16 -6.15 88.35 -20.98
C GLN A 16 -5.02 89.16 -21.65
N PHE A 17 -4.22 88.59 -22.56
CA PHE A 17 -2.96 89.21 -23.01
C PHE A 17 -2.83 89.59 -24.50
N CYS A 18 -3.92 89.67 -25.28
CA CYS A 18 -3.87 90.20 -26.65
C CYS A 18 -4.80 91.41 -26.86
N ARG A 19 -4.27 92.63 -26.71
CA ARG A 19 -4.75 93.82 -27.42
C ARG A 19 -3.59 94.37 -28.23
N VAL A 20 -3.62 94.22 -29.55
CA VAL A 20 -2.68 94.89 -30.47
C VAL A 20 -3.50 95.61 -31.53
N SER A 21 -3.28 96.92 -31.62
CA SER A 21 -3.77 97.80 -32.68
C SER A 21 -2.78 97.77 -33.84
N CYS A 22 -3.22 97.41 -35.04
CA CYS A 22 -2.38 97.40 -36.26
C CYS A 22 -2.92 98.44 -37.25
N ASN A 23 -2.03 99.26 -37.81
CA ASN A 23 -2.35 100.16 -38.91
C ASN A 23 -1.60 99.75 -40.19
N SER A 24 -2.19 100.08 -41.33
CA SER A 24 -1.81 99.67 -42.68
C SER A 24 -0.32 99.86 -42.96
N THR A 25 0.29 98.81 -43.55
CA THR A 25 1.63 98.76 -44.14
C THR A 25 2.81 99.00 -43.18
N ASP A 26 3.00 98.11 -42.20
CA ASP A 26 4.32 97.50 -41.92
C ASP A 26 4.18 96.43 -40.82
N VAL A 27 5.04 95.42 -40.91
CA VAL A 27 5.02 94.18 -40.12
C VAL A 27 5.12 94.48 -38.62
N CYS A 28 4.02 94.29 -37.88
CA CYS A 28 4.00 94.37 -36.42
C CYS A 28 4.74 93.17 -35.80
N SER A 29 6.00 93.37 -35.39
CA SER A 29 6.77 92.41 -34.60
C SER A 29 6.75 92.84 -33.13
N CYS A 30 5.87 92.24 -32.32
CA CYS A 30 5.88 92.45 -30.88
C CYS A 30 7.15 91.84 -30.26
N LYS A 31 7.82 92.61 -29.40
CA LYS A 31 8.90 92.14 -28.51
C LYS A 31 8.31 91.17 -27.47
N ASP A 32 8.02 89.94 -27.91
CA ASP A 32 7.28 88.91 -27.18
C ASP A 32 8.15 87.90 -26.42
N HIS A 33 9.42 88.22 -26.19
CA HIS A 33 10.39 87.21 -25.76
C HIS A 33 10.20 86.72 -24.31
N LYS A 34 9.65 87.56 -23.42
CA LYS A 34 9.34 87.19 -22.02
C LYS A 34 8.04 86.37 -21.93
N HIS A 35 7.04 86.69 -22.75
CA HIS A 35 5.75 85.99 -22.75
C HIS A 35 5.88 84.57 -23.29
N GLU A 36 6.69 84.38 -24.34
CA GLU A 36 6.92 83.04 -24.91
C GLU A 36 7.65 82.12 -23.93
N ARG A 37 8.60 82.65 -23.13
CA ARG A 37 9.27 81.90 -22.07
C ARG A 37 8.32 81.48 -20.94
N LEU A 38 7.37 82.34 -20.56
CA LEU A 38 6.37 82.00 -19.54
C LEU A 38 5.40 80.93 -20.07
N ARG A 39 4.92 81.07 -21.31
CA ARG A 39 4.06 80.07 -21.97
C ARG A 39 4.77 78.71 -22.09
N ALA A 40 6.07 78.71 -22.39
CA ALA A 40 6.86 77.49 -22.46
C ALA A 40 6.98 76.81 -21.09
N ARG A 41 7.26 77.57 -20.01
CA ARG A 41 7.29 77.02 -18.64
C ARG A 41 5.95 76.49 -18.19
N VAL A 42 4.87 77.20 -18.48
CA VAL A 42 3.51 76.77 -18.15
C VAL A 42 3.15 75.49 -18.90
N ARG A 43 3.54 75.35 -20.18
CA ARG A 43 3.42 74.10 -20.95
C ARG A 43 4.22 72.95 -20.32
N ASP A 44 5.51 73.16 -20.03
CA ASP A 44 6.35 72.15 -19.36
C ASP A 44 5.78 71.71 -18.01
N THR A 45 5.24 72.65 -17.21
CA THR A 45 4.64 72.31 -15.92
C THR A 45 3.33 71.54 -16.10
N ALA A 46 2.53 71.87 -17.12
CA ALA A 46 1.30 71.14 -17.45
C ALA A 46 1.60 69.73 -17.97
N ASP A 47 2.62 69.56 -18.80
CA ASP A 47 3.06 68.25 -19.31
C ASP A 47 3.54 67.36 -18.15
N ARG A 48 4.34 67.91 -17.22
CA ARG A 48 4.76 67.20 -16.00
C ARG A 48 3.58 66.79 -15.12
N LEU A 49 2.55 67.63 -15.01
CA LEU A 49 1.33 67.29 -14.26
C LEU A 49 0.57 66.13 -14.92
N VAL A 50 0.51 66.10 -16.26
CA VAL A 50 -0.09 64.98 -17.00
C VAL A 50 0.72 63.69 -16.79
N ASP A 51 2.05 63.76 -16.83
CA ASP A 51 2.92 62.61 -16.56
C ASP A 51 2.74 62.08 -15.13
N MET A 52 2.69 62.96 -14.13
CA MET A 52 2.41 62.54 -12.76
C MET A 52 1.02 61.91 -12.61
N GLN A 53 0.01 62.46 -13.28
CA GLN A 53 -1.34 61.89 -13.27
C GLN A 53 -1.35 60.47 -13.86
N LYS A 54 -0.58 60.24 -14.92
CA LYS A 54 -0.39 58.91 -15.51
C LYS A 54 0.27 57.96 -14.51
N VAL A 55 1.37 58.38 -13.87
CA VAL A 55 2.04 57.59 -12.83
C VAL A 55 1.10 57.22 -11.69
N VAL A 56 0.28 58.17 -11.19
CA VAL A 56 -0.70 57.91 -10.13
C VAL A 56 -1.77 56.90 -10.59
N THR A 57 -2.20 56.99 -11.85
CA THR A 57 -3.20 56.05 -12.39
C THR A 57 -2.60 54.66 -12.55
N ASP A 58 -1.37 54.55 -13.05
CA ASP A 58 -0.66 53.28 -13.19
C ASP A 58 -0.41 52.63 -11.82
N LEU A 59 0.00 53.41 -10.82
CA LEU A 59 0.17 52.93 -9.44
C LEU A 59 -1.17 52.47 -8.83
N ARG A 60 -2.26 53.20 -9.07
CA ARG A 60 -3.60 52.82 -8.60
C ARG A 60 -4.06 51.52 -9.24
N ASN A 61 -3.85 51.36 -10.54
CA ASN A 61 -4.23 50.16 -11.28
C ASN A 61 -3.39 48.96 -10.83
N GLY A 62 -2.07 49.13 -10.67
CA GLY A 62 -1.20 48.09 -10.12
C GLY A 62 -1.59 47.68 -8.70
N SER A 63 -1.95 48.64 -7.85
CA SER A 63 -2.46 48.35 -6.51
C SER A 63 -3.79 47.60 -6.52
N SER A 64 -4.72 47.94 -7.43
CA SER A 64 -5.99 47.21 -7.58
C SER A 64 -5.75 45.77 -8.00
N GLN A 65 -4.87 45.55 -8.98
CA GLN A 65 -4.54 44.21 -9.46
C GLN A 65 -3.89 43.35 -8.37
N GLN A 66 -3.04 43.95 -7.52
CA GLN A 66 -2.46 43.26 -6.37
C GLN A 66 -3.52 42.85 -5.35
N VAL A 67 -4.53 43.69 -5.11
CA VAL A 67 -5.64 43.38 -4.19
C VAL A 67 -6.49 42.23 -4.75
N ASP A 68 -6.83 42.26 -6.04
CA ASP A 68 -7.61 41.20 -6.67
C ASP A 68 -6.89 39.85 -6.61
N TRP A 69 -5.58 39.84 -6.91
CA TRP A 69 -4.74 38.65 -6.78
C TRP A 69 -4.70 38.12 -5.33
N LEU A 70 -4.61 39.00 -4.33
CA LEU A 70 -4.63 38.60 -2.91
C LEU A 70 -5.96 37.94 -2.52
N VAL A 71 -7.08 38.41 -3.08
CA VAL A 71 -8.39 37.80 -2.84
C VAL A 71 -8.47 36.41 -3.45
N ASP A 72 -7.98 36.22 -4.67
CA ASP A 72 -7.94 34.91 -5.33
C ASP A 72 -7.09 33.90 -4.54
N VAL A 73 -5.87 34.29 -4.15
CA VAL A 73 -5.00 33.44 -3.32
C VAL A 73 -5.67 33.08 -1.99
N ARG A 74 -6.38 34.01 -1.37
CA ARG A 74 -7.15 33.74 -0.15
C ARG A 74 -8.24 32.69 -0.39
N ASN A 75 -8.95 32.78 -1.50
CA ASN A 75 -10.01 31.84 -1.85
C ASN A 75 -9.44 30.44 -2.10
N GLU A 76 -8.35 30.33 -2.85
CA GLU A 76 -7.63 29.07 -3.07
C GLU A 76 -7.14 28.46 -1.76
N LEU A 77 -6.53 29.26 -0.87
CA LEU A 77 -6.07 28.81 0.44
C LEU A 77 -7.22 28.27 1.30
N SER A 78 -8.41 28.87 1.19
CA SER A 78 -9.60 28.40 1.90
C SER A 78 -10.08 27.05 1.37
N GLN A 79 -10.03 26.83 0.06
CA GLN A 79 -10.36 25.56 -0.59
C GLN A 79 -9.37 24.46 -0.20
N VAL A 80 -8.06 24.74 -0.27
CA VAL A 80 -7.01 23.78 0.12
C VAL A 80 -7.14 23.39 1.59
N ARG A 81 -7.47 24.35 2.47
CA ARG A 81 -7.74 24.06 3.88
C ARG A 81 -8.93 23.11 4.06
N GLY A 82 -10.00 23.29 3.29
CA GLY A 82 -11.14 22.38 3.30
C GLY A 82 -10.76 20.95 2.89
N GLN A 83 -9.99 20.82 1.81
CA GLN A 83 -9.49 19.52 1.35
C GLN A 83 -8.60 18.85 2.39
N LEU A 84 -7.70 19.59 3.04
CA LEU A 84 -6.81 19.06 4.08
C LEU A 84 -7.61 18.47 5.26
N LEU A 85 -8.69 19.14 5.68
CA LEU A 85 -9.55 18.64 6.75
C LEU A 85 -10.28 17.35 6.35
N SER A 86 -10.74 17.26 5.10
CA SER A 86 -11.34 16.04 4.54
C SER A 86 -10.35 14.89 4.57
N ILE A 87 -9.14 15.09 4.03
CA ILE A 87 -8.07 14.08 4.00
C ILE A 87 -7.70 13.62 5.41
N GLN A 88 -7.65 14.53 6.38
CA GLN A 88 -7.41 14.16 7.78
C GLN A 88 -8.53 13.29 8.37
N GLY A 89 -9.78 13.53 7.98
CA GLY A 89 -10.92 12.68 8.32
C GLY A 89 -10.76 11.28 7.74
N ASP A 90 -10.50 11.19 6.44
CA ASP A 90 -10.33 9.93 5.72
C ASP A 90 -9.17 9.11 6.28
N TYR A 91 -8.03 9.75 6.58
CA TYR A 91 -6.89 9.08 7.19
C TYR A 91 -7.24 8.48 8.57
N LYS A 92 -8.00 9.20 9.40
CA LYS A 92 -8.46 8.68 10.70
C LYS A 92 -9.37 7.47 10.53
N GLN A 93 -10.28 7.51 9.55
CA GLN A 93 -11.19 6.40 9.28
C GLN A 93 -10.43 5.19 8.74
N LEU A 94 -9.54 5.39 7.76
CA LEU A 94 -8.71 4.35 7.18
C LEU A 94 -7.85 3.65 8.24
N LYS A 95 -7.25 4.41 9.16
CA LYS A 95 -6.45 3.85 10.26
C LYS A 95 -7.29 2.94 11.17
N LYS A 96 -8.55 3.30 11.45
CA LYS A 96 -9.46 2.45 12.24
C LYS A 96 -9.83 1.18 11.49
N THR A 97 -10.21 1.29 10.22
CA THR A 97 -10.55 0.13 9.37
C THR A 97 -9.39 -0.84 9.28
N HIS A 98 -8.18 -0.35 9.02
CA HIS A 98 -6.99 -1.19 8.92
C HIS A 98 -6.66 -1.91 10.25
N ALA A 99 -6.83 -1.25 11.39
CA ALA A 99 -6.65 -1.89 12.69
C ALA A 99 -7.64 -3.03 12.92
N GLU A 100 -8.90 -2.83 12.51
CA GLU A 100 -9.95 -3.85 12.62
C GLU A 100 -9.73 -5.02 11.66
N GLU A 101 -9.34 -4.75 10.41
CA GLU A 101 -9.01 -5.79 9.44
C GLU A 101 -7.80 -6.62 9.86
N ASN A 102 -6.75 -5.99 10.38
CA ASN A 102 -5.60 -6.71 10.91
C ASN A 102 -6.00 -7.63 12.06
N LYS A 103 -6.87 -7.18 12.96
CA LYS A 103 -7.40 -8.02 14.03
C LYS A 103 -8.15 -9.23 13.46
N LYS A 104 -8.98 -9.03 12.43
CA LYS A 104 -9.71 -10.13 11.75
C LYS A 104 -8.76 -11.11 11.07
N ILE A 105 -7.71 -10.62 10.42
CA ILE A 105 -6.69 -11.46 9.77
C ILE A 105 -5.99 -12.33 10.81
N GLN A 106 -5.55 -11.75 11.93
CA GLN A 106 -4.90 -12.49 13.00
C GLN A 106 -5.79 -13.60 13.57
N LEU A 107 -7.08 -13.33 13.77
CA LEU A 107 -8.04 -14.34 14.22
C LEU A 107 -8.22 -15.47 13.20
N ARG A 108 -8.30 -15.14 11.90
CA ARG A 108 -8.40 -16.13 10.84
C ARG A 108 -7.15 -17.01 10.74
N LEU A 109 -5.96 -16.42 10.89
CA LEU A 109 -4.71 -17.16 10.91
C LEU A 109 -4.68 -18.16 12.07
N ALA A 110 -5.01 -17.73 13.29
CA ALA A 110 -5.06 -18.62 14.45
C ALA A 110 -6.08 -19.78 14.27
N ALA A 111 -7.24 -19.49 13.68
CA ALA A 111 -8.25 -20.51 13.39
C ALA A 111 -7.77 -21.50 12.31
N LEU A 112 -7.10 -21.02 11.26
CA LEU A 112 -6.53 -21.87 10.22
C LEU A 112 -5.39 -22.73 10.75
N GLU A 113 -4.51 -22.19 11.57
CA GLU A 113 -3.44 -22.95 12.21
C GLU A 113 -4.00 -24.06 13.10
N THR A 114 -5.06 -23.76 13.85
CA THR A 114 -5.76 -24.75 14.69
C THR A 114 -6.40 -25.83 13.82
N GLY A 115 -7.16 -25.44 12.79
CA GLY A 115 -7.81 -26.39 11.88
C GLY A 115 -6.82 -27.22 11.05
N LEU A 116 -5.65 -26.68 10.73
CA LEU A 116 -4.59 -27.44 10.05
C LEU A 116 -3.95 -28.47 10.99
N ARG A 117 -3.78 -28.14 12.28
CA ARG A 117 -3.32 -29.10 13.29
C ARG A 117 -4.31 -30.24 13.48
N GLU A 118 -5.61 -29.96 13.41
CA GLU A 118 -6.68 -30.97 13.48
C GLU A 118 -6.75 -31.87 12.25
N LYS A 119 -6.19 -31.47 11.10
CA LYS A 119 -6.26 -32.22 9.83
C LYS A 119 -4.91 -32.75 9.35
N ARG A 120 -3.94 -32.85 10.25
CA ARG A 120 -2.58 -33.25 9.91
C ARG A 120 -2.53 -34.74 9.61
N CYS A 121 -1.86 -35.10 8.52
CA CYS A 121 -1.51 -36.48 8.20
C CYS A 121 -0.01 -36.62 7.94
N GLU A 122 0.58 -37.74 8.35
CA GLU A 122 1.92 -38.20 7.98
C GLU A 122 1.85 -39.58 7.36
N SER A 123 2.84 -39.93 6.53
CA SER A 123 2.91 -41.26 5.93
C SER A 123 4.35 -41.68 5.69
N GLY A 124 4.57 -42.97 5.52
CA GLY A 124 5.90 -43.50 5.25
C GLY A 124 5.87 -44.97 4.83
N GLN A 125 7.06 -45.53 4.61
CA GLN A 125 7.25 -46.93 4.27
C GLN A 125 8.39 -47.52 5.11
N LYS A 126 8.23 -48.77 5.54
CA LYS A 126 9.30 -49.56 6.17
C LYS A 126 9.44 -50.90 5.45
N TRP A 127 10.66 -51.41 5.45
CA TRP A 127 11.02 -52.69 4.87
C TRP A 127 11.32 -53.69 5.96
N PHE A 128 10.73 -54.87 5.82
CA PHE A 128 10.83 -55.95 6.76
C PHE A 128 11.36 -57.20 6.07
N LYS A 129 12.05 -58.05 6.82
CA LYS A 129 12.49 -59.36 6.38
C LYS A 129 12.24 -60.40 7.47
N PRO A 130 10.97 -60.71 7.76
CA PRO A 130 10.59 -61.50 8.93
C PRO A 130 11.21 -62.90 8.92
N HIS A 131 11.51 -63.47 7.75
CA HIS A 131 12.13 -64.79 7.65
C HIS A 131 13.53 -64.90 8.28
N TYR A 132 14.29 -63.81 8.32
CA TYR A 132 15.62 -63.82 8.95
C TYR A 132 15.59 -63.56 10.44
N GLU A 133 14.41 -63.32 11.03
CA GLU A 133 14.28 -63.16 12.46
C GLU A 133 14.28 -64.52 13.18
N PRO A 134 14.74 -64.56 14.44
CA PRO A 134 14.67 -65.76 15.25
C PRO A 134 13.26 -66.33 15.31
N THR A 135 13.15 -67.65 15.17
CA THR A 135 11.89 -68.35 15.32
C THR A 135 11.52 -68.41 16.79
N VAL A 136 10.33 -67.90 17.11
CA VAL A 136 9.73 -67.97 18.44
C VAL A 136 8.60 -68.99 18.41
N SER A 137 8.62 -69.93 19.34
CA SER A 137 7.50 -70.85 19.57
C SER A 137 6.46 -70.13 20.44
N ALA A 138 5.36 -69.74 19.82
CA ALA A 138 4.18 -69.27 20.51
C ALA A 138 3.35 -70.44 21.06
N GLU A 139 2.28 -70.10 21.77
CA GLU A 139 1.35 -71.06 22.38
C GLU A 139 0.87 -72.12 21.36
N HIS A 140 0.66 -73.35 21.82
CA HIS A 140 0.27 -74.51 20.99
C HIS A 140 1.29 -74.90 19.91
N GLY A 141 2.57 -74.55 20.06
CA GLY A 141 3.63 -74.91 19.11
C GLY A 141 3.60 -74.11 17.81
N LYS A 142 2.88 -72.98 17.78
CA LYS A 142 2.86 -72.08 16.62
C LYS A 142 4.24 -71.43 16.45
N VAL A 143 4.90 -71.71 15.33
CA VAL A 143 6.14 -71.04 14.92
C VAL A 143 5.80 -69.65 14.41
N ILE A 144 6.40 -68.61 14.99
CA ILE A 144 6.25 -67.22 14.55
C ILE A 144 7.64 -66.60 14.34
N ARG A 145 7.79 -65.81 13.29
CA ARG A 145 8.92 -64.88 13.13
C ARG A 145 8.35 -63.49 12.95
N LYS A 146 8.77 -62.54 13.80
CA LYS A 146 8.24 -61.18 13.86
C LYS A 146 9.39 -60.19 13.86
N GLN A 147 9.32 -59.22 12.96
CA GLN A 147 10.20 -58.06 12.97
C GLN A 147 9.40 -56.82 13.32
N THR A 148 9.87 -56.05 14.30
CA THR A 148 9.24 -54.80 14.73
C THR A 148 10.20 -53.64 14.50
N GLN A 149 9.68 -52.53 13.97
CA GLN A 149 10.41 -51.28 13.82
C GLN A 149 9.60 -50.13 14.40
N HIS A 150 10.25 -49.32 15.22
CA HIS A 150 9.65 -48.09 15.71
C HIS A 150 9.59 -47.04 14.60
N VAL A 151 8.45 -46.36 14.48
CA VAL A 151 8.23 -45.25 13.57
C VAL A 151 8.00 -44.00 14.40
N GLN A 152 8.90 -43.04 14.24
CA GLN A 152 8.79 -41.72 14.84
C GLN A 152 8.15 -40.74 13.85
N TYR A 153 7.16 -39.98 14.32
CA TYR A 153 6.56 -38.89 13.53
C TYR A 153 7.54 -37.72 13.42
N ALA A 154 7.45 -36.94 12.35
CA ALA A 154 8.33 -35.78 12.15
C ALA A 154 8.14 -34.72 13.25
N SER A 155 6.91 -34.61 13.77
CA SER A 155 6.66 -33.93 15.06
C SER A 155 5.50 -34.59 15.82
N PRO A 156 5.38 -34.40 17.14
CA PRO A 156 4.29 -35.01 17.88
C PRO A 156 2.90 -34.50 17.45
N PHE A 157 1.90 -35.36 17.50
CA PHE A 157 0.49 -35.01 17.39
C PHE A 157 -0.05 -34.47 18.73
N SER A 158 -1.18 -33.77 18.71
CA SER A 158 -1.87 -33.32 19.94
C SER A 158 -2.48 -34.48 20.74
N SER A 159 -2.91 -35.53 20.04
CA SER A 159 -3.43 -36.79 20.58
C SER A 159 -2.94 -37.96 19.72
N PRO A 160 -2.92 -39.20 20.24
CA PRO A 160 -2.53 -40.36 19.43
C PRO A 160 -3.37 -40.44 18.14
N PRO A 161 -2.75 -40.41 16.94
CA PRO A 161 -3.49 -40.35 15.67
C PRO A 161 -4.12 -41.70 15.30
N ALA A 162 -5.10 -41.65 14.39
CA ALA A 162 -5.56 -42.86 13.71
C ALA A 162 -4.50 -43.30 12.69
N VAL A 163 -4.02 -44.54 12.83
CA VAL A 163 -2.96 -45.08 11.97
C VAL A 163 -3.49 -46.26 11.17
N THR A 164 -3.29 -46.23 9.86
CA THR A 164 -3.54 -47.36 8.97
C THR A 164 -2.23 -47.80 8.34
N ALA A 165 -2.09 -49.10 8.10
CA ALA A 165 -0.94 -49.67 7.41
C ALA A 165 -1.37 -50.79 6.46
N GLY A 166 -0.59 -50.98 5.40
CA GLY A 166 -0.83 -52.00 4.40
C GLY A 166 0.46 -52.51 3.77
N VAL A 167 0.51 -53.81 3.50
CA VAL A 167 1.61 -54.42 2.74
C VAL A 167 1.52 -53.94 1.29
N THR A 168 2.60 -53.38 0.78
CA THR A 168 2.69 -52.78 -0.56
C THR A 168 3.67 -53.49 -1.48
N ARG A 169 4.59 -54.28 -0.92
CA ARG A 169 5.48 -55.19 -1.64
C ARG A 169 5.68 -56.44 -0.82
N LEU A 170 5.79 -57.58 -1.47
CA LEU A 170 5.92 -58.88 -0.83
C LEU A 170 6.73 -59.82 -1.72
N ASP A 171 7.78 -60.40 -1.15
CA ASP A 171 8.59 -61.45 -1.75
C ASP A 171 8.48 -62.68 -0.85
N SER A 172 7.82 -63.72 -1.38
CA SER A 172 7.50 -64.95 -0.65
C SER A 172 7.87 -66.16 -1.49
N PHE A 173 8.41 -67.17 -0.82
CA PHE A 173 8.67 -68.46 -1.43
C PHE A 173 7.37 -69.13 -1.87
N ASN A 174 7.36 -69.67 -3.08
CA ASN A 174 6.16 -70.20 -3.75
C ASN A 174 5.84 -71.68 -3.42
N HIS A 175 6.75 -72.42 -2.77
CA HIS A 175 6.50 -73.81 -2.35
C HIS A 175 5.91 -73.91 -0.94
N LYS A 176 5.50 -72.78 -0.35
CA LYS A 176 4.92 -72.68 0.99
C LYS A 176 3.70 -71.77 0.95
N GLN A 177 2.78 -71.94 1.89
CA GLN A 177 1.60 -71.10 1.97
C GLN A 177 1.99 -69.69 2.35
N LEU A 178 1.39 -68.69 1.69
CA LEU A 178 1.63 -67.30 2.01
C LEU A 178 0.88 -66.94 3.29
N ARG A 179 1.63 -66.54 4.32
CA ARG A 179 1.07 -66.07 5.60
C ARG A 179 1.90 -64.88 6.06
N VAL A 180 1.30 -63.70 6.05
CA VAL A 180 1.92 -62.45 6.46
C VAL A 180 0.87 -61.60 7.16
N TYR A 181 1.25 -60.99 8.28
CA TYR A 181 0.39 -60.07 9.02
C TYR A 181 1.20 -58.83 9.39
N ALA A 182 0.62 -57.66 9.16
CA ALA A 182 1.21 -56.38 9.53
C ALA A 182 0.38 -55.76 10.66
N ALA A 183 1.03 -55.40 11.77
CA ALA A 183 0.37 -54.88 12.95
C ALA A 183 0.95 -53.53 13.38
N ILE A 184 0.09 -52.70 13.98
CA ILE A 184 0.45 -51.43 14.60
C ILE A 184 0.22 -51.56 16.10
N ASP A 185 1.30 -51.46 16.86
CA ASP A 185 1.32 -51.54 18.32
C ASP A 185 1.83 -50.22 18.93
N ASN A 186 1.66 -50.05 20.24
CA ASN A 186 2.24 -48.95 21.04
C ASN A 186 2.05 -47.54 20.43
N ARG A 187 0.82 -47.23 19.97
CA ARG A 187 0.50 -45.93 19.39
C ARG A 187 0.57 -44.81 20.44
N THR A 188 1.37 -43.80 20.17
CA THR A 188 1.53 -42.61 21.01
C THR A 188 1.44 -41.34 20.15
N VAL A 189 1.54 -40.16 20.77
CA VAL A 189 1.61 -38.88 20.07
C VAL A 189 2.89 -38.70 19.25
N SER A 190 3.98 -39.40 19.59
CA SER A 190 5.29 -39.22 18.97
C SER A 190 5.67 -40.33 17.99
N GLY A 191 4.97 -41.46 18.02
CA GLY A 191 5.27 -42.60 17.17
C GLY A 191 4.46 -43.83 17.50
N PHE A 192 4.79 -44.93 16.84
CA PHE A 192 4.17 -46.24 17.01
C PHE A 192 5.14 -47.35 16.60
N ASP A 193 4.84 -48.58 16.99
CA ASP A 193 5.59 -49.75 16.55
C ASP A 193 4.89 -50.41 15.37
N LEU A 194 5.60 -50.54 14.26
CA LEU A 194 5.13 -51.25 13.08
C LEU A 194 5.80 -52.62 13.02
N SER A 195 5.00 -53.67 12.95
CA SER A 195 5.52 -55.03 12.91
C SER A 195 4.97 -55.83 11.74
N VAL A 196 5.81 -56.74 11.23
CA VAL A 196 5.42 -57.75 10.25
C VAL A 196 5.77 -59.11 10.81
N GLU A 197 4.79 -60.00 10.80
CA GLU A 197 4.94 -61.38 11.25
C GLU A 197 4.56 -62.38 10.16
N GLU A 198 5.22 -63.53 10.23
CA GLU A 198 4.87 -64.73 9.50
C GLU A 198 4.77 -65.91 10.47
N TRP A 199 4.06 -66.96 10.07
CA TRP A 199 3.89 -68.12 10.93
C TRP A 199 3.89 -69.45 10.18
N SER A 200 4.06 -70.52 10.96
CA SER A 200 4.16 -71.90 10.49
C SER A 200 5.36 -72.05 9.52
N ASP A 201 5.15 -72.68 8.37
CA ASP A 201 6.18 -72.97 7.37
C ASP A 201 6.32 -71.90 6.27
N SER A 202 5.71 -70.73 6.45
CA SER A 202 5.85 -69.61 5.51
C SER A 202 7.28 -69.07 5.46
N ASN A 203 7.64 -68.53 4.30
CA ASN A 203 8.96 -67.98 4.03
C ASN A 203 8.82 -66.70 3.20
N ASN A 204 8.67 -65.57 3.90
CA ASN A 204 8.60 -64.23 3.33
C ASN A 204 9.97 -63.55 3.44
N PHE A 205 10.72 -63.53 2.35
CA PHE A 205 12.06 -62.94 2.28
C PHE A 205 12.05 -61.43 2.50
N ALA A 206 11.03 -60.74 1.99
CA ALA A 206 10.87 -59.30 2.17
C ALA A 206 9.41 -58.86 2.14
N ALA A 207 9.08 -57.85 2.93
CA ALA A 207 7.81 -57.15 2.86
C ALA A 207 8.04 -55.65 3.01
N ALA A 208 7.34 -54.82 2.21
CA ALA A 208 7.27 -53.38 2.43
C ALA A 208 5.89 -53.02 2.97
N VAL A 209 5.85 -52.31 4.09
CA VAL A 209 4.59 -51.80 4.65
C VAL A 209 4.58 -50.29 4.53
N ARG A 210 3.53 -49.75 3.91
CA ARG A 210 3.22 -48.32 3.95
C ARG A 210 2.24 -48.05 5.07
N TRP A 211 2.38 -46.88 5.68
CA TRP A 211 1.51 -46.42 6.75
C TRP A 211 1.08 -44.98 6.52
N MET A 212 -0.06 -44.62 7.09
CA MET A 212 -0.57 -43.25 7.15
C MET A 212 -1.15 -43.01 8.54
N ALA A 213 -0.80 -41.89 9.17
CA ALA A 213 -1.27 -41.46 10.46
C ALA A 213 -1.95 -40.10 10.32
N CYS A 214 -3.22 -39.98 10.68
CA CYS A 214 -3.96 -38.71 10.63
C CYS A 214 -4.50 -38.37 12.02
N SER A 215 -4.49 -37.08 12.39
CA SER A 215 -5.24 -36.61 13.54
C SER A 215 -6.72 -36.94 13.36
N ALA A 216 -7.32 -37.48 14.43
CA ALA A 216 -8.73 -37.86 14.47
C ALA A 216 -9.64 -36.65 14.61
#